data_AF-A0A6P0PE66-F1
#
_entry.id   AF-A0A6P0PE66-F1
#
_cell.length_a   1.000
_cell.length_b   1.000
_cell.length_c   1.000
_cell.angle_alpha   90.00
_cell.angle_beta   90.00
_cell.angle_gamma   90.00
#
_symmetry.space_group_name_H-M   'P 1'
#
loop_
_entity.id
_entity.type
_entity.pdbx_description
1 polymer ?
#
loop_
_entity_poly.entity_id
_entity_poly.type
_entity_poly.pdbx_seq_one_letter_code
_entity_poly.pdbx_strand_id
1 'polypeptide(L)' 'TLFRTSEVYEGALEVLGEITSDQTWGWNQLSSQPVEVYMAPGSHITMLSEPHVMVLAEKLKFCLAKAWKTEL' A
#
# COMPACT_ATOMS: atom_id res chain seq x y z
N THR A 1 3.15 7.64 -0.95
CA THR A 1 2.23 6.66 -0.33
C THR A 1 2.11 5.42 -1.19
N LEU A 2 2.09 4.24 -0.58
CA LEU A 2 1.91 2.94 -1.22
C LEU A 2 0.78 2.16 -0.51
N PHE A 3 -0.13 1.54 -1.26
CA PHE A 3 -1.16 0.66 -0.71
C PHE A 3 -0.81 -0.80 -1.01
N ARG A 4 -0.84 -1.66 0.01
CA ARG A 4 -0.53 -3.09 -0.10
C ARG A 4 -1.70 -3.93 0.39
N THR A 5 -1.82 -5.14 -0.11
CA THR A 5 -2.89 -6.08 0.24
C THR A 5 -2.51 -6.86 1.50
N SER A 6 -3.45 -7.04 2.43
CA SER A 6 -3.20 -7.81 3.65
C SER A 6 -3.04 -9.31 3.36
N GLU A 7 -3.67 -9.80 2.31
CA GLU A 7 -3.52 -11.18 1.87
C GLU A 7 -2.24 -11.30 1.03
N VAL A 8 -1.39 -12.26 1.42
CA VAL A 8 -0.20 -12.66 0.68
C VAL A 8 -0.36 -14.12 0.30
N TYR A 9 -0.33 -14.41 -1.00
CA TYR A 9 -0.39 -15.80 -1.46
C TYR A 9 0.92 -16.51 -1.06
N GLU A 10 0.80 -17.65 -0.38
CA GLU A 10 1.93 -18.41 0.15
C GLU A 10 2.97 -18.78 -0.93
N GLY A 11 2.58 -18.88 -2.21
CA GLY A 11 3.49 -19.13 -3.33
C GLY A 11 4.18 -17.90 -3.96
N ALA A 12 3.73 -16.67 -3.66
CA ALA A 12 4.37 -15.46 -4.17
C ALA A 12 5.65 -15.10 -3.38
N LEU A 13 5.70 -15.49 -2.10
CA LEU A 13 6.81 -15.22 -1.19
C LEU A 13 8.07 -16.06 -1.53
N GLU A 14 7.91 -17.30 -2.01
CA GLU A 14 9.04 -18.18 -2.38
C GLU A 14 9.81 -17.68 -3.61
N VAL A 15 9.15 -16.99 -4.55
CA VAL A 15 9.81 -16.41 -5.75
C VAL A 15 10.49 -15.07 -5.43
N LEU A 16 10.09 -14.38 -4.36
CA LEU A 16 10.50 -13.00 -4.08
C LEU A 16 11.63 -12.84 -3.05
N GLY A 17 12.10 -13.89 -2.38
CA GLY A 17 13.32 -13.87 -1.55
C GLY A 17 13.55 -12.56 -0.73
N GLU A 18 14.76 -12.00 -0.82
CA GLU A 18 15.21 -10.78 -0.11
C GLU A 18 14.36 -9.51 -0.35
N ILE A 19 13.41 -9.49 -1.30
CA ILE A 19 12.50 -8.36 -1.57
C ILE A 19 11.51 -8.15 -0.39
N THR A 20 11.39 -9.13 0.49
CA THR A 20 10.38 -9.17 1.57
C THR A 20 10.71 -8.31 2.79
N SER A 21 11.96 -7.89 3.00
CA SER A 21 12.32 -7.05 4.16
C SER A 21 11.93 -5.58 3.97
N ASP A 22 12.02 -5.07 2.74
CA ASP A 22 11.60 -3.71 2.43
C ASP A 22 10.08 -3.66 2.23
N GLN A 23 9.38 -3.10 3.22
CA GLN A 23 7.93 -2.95 3.16
C GLN A 23 7.46 -2.04 2.02
N THR A 24 8.36 -1.24 1.44
CA THR A 24 8.07 -0.36 0.29
C THR A 24 8.30 -1.04 -1.05
N TRP A 25 8.79 -2.29 -1.08
CA TRP A 25 9.09 -3.03 -2.31
C TRP A 25 9.95 -2.24 -3.31
N GLY A 26 10.95 -1.50 -2.81
CA GLY A 26 11.87 -0.70 -3.62
C GLY A 26 11.33 0.66 -4.06
N TRP A 27 10.06 0.98 -3.81
CA TRP A 27 9.49 2.29 -4.17
C TRP A 27 10.13 3.46 -3.41
N ASN A 28 10.70 3.20 -2.23
CA ASN A 28 11.49 4.19 -1.49
C ASN A 28 12.72 4.69 -2.27
N GLN A 29 13.32 3.88 -3.13
CA GLN A 29 14.51 4.25 -3.91
C GLN A 29 14.19 5.28 -5.00
N LEU A 30 12.92 5.39 -5.39
CA LEU A 30 12.44 6.28 -6.45
C LEU A 30 11.76 7.54 -5.93
N SER A 31 11.63 7.70 -4.60
CA SER A 31 10.97 8.84 -3.99
C SER A 31 11.96 9.74 -3.26
N SER A 32 11.81 11.06 -3.45
CA SER A 32 12.56 12.06 -2.66
C SER A 32 11.99 12.25 -1.24
N GLN A 33 10.85 11.62 -0.93
CA GLN A 33 10.18 11.70 0.37
C GLN A 33 9.92 10.28 0.91
N PRO A 34 9.78 10.10 2.24
CA PRO A 34 9.47 8.81 2.81
C PRO A 34 8.17 8.20 2.24
N VAL A 35 8.23 6.93 1.84
CA VAL A 35 7.06 6.20 1.31
C VAL A 35 6.26 5.59 2.47
N GLU A 36 5.13 6.21 2.81
CA GLU A 36 4.17 5.64 3.77
C GLU A 36 3.42 4.44 3.17
N VAL A 37 3.41 3.32 3.87
CA VAL A 37 2.76 2.07 3.43
C VAL A 37 1.47 1.84 4.22
N TYR A 38 0.37 1.58 3.51
CA TYR A 38 -0.93 1.30 4.11
C TYR A 38 -1.48 -0.06 3.64
N MET A 39 -1.91 -0.90 4.59
CA MET A 39 -2.55 -2.19 4.27
C MET A 39 -4.04 -2.01 3.95
N ALA A 40 -4.51 -2.60 2.86
CA ALA A 40 -5.92 -2.74 2.51
C ALA A 40 -6.33 -4.22 2.65
N PRO A 41 -7.56 -4.49 3.12
CA PRO A 41 -8.05 -5.87 3.22
C PRO A 41 -8.24 -6.50 1.83
N GLY A 42 -8.24 -7.82 1.78
CA GLY A 42 -8.36 -8.58 0.53
C GLY A 42 -7.02 -8.81 -0.18
N SER A 43 -7.12 -9.36 -1.38
CA SER A 43 -6.04 -9.59 -2.33
C SER A 43 -5.90 -8.43 -3.31
N HIS A 44 -4.91 -8.51 -4.21
CA HIS A 44 -4.69 -7.48 -5.23
C HIS A 44 -5.91 -7.22 -6.12
N ILE A 45 -6.73 -8.26 -6.32
CA ILE A 45 -7.96 -8.16 -7.11
C ILE A 45 -9.11 -7.68 -6.23
N THR A 46 -9.29 -8.27 -5.03
CA THR A 46 -10.48 -7.99 -4.21
C THR A 46 -10.41 -6.68 -3.44
N MET A 47 -9.23 -6.10 -3.23
CA MET A 47 -9.07 -4.80 -2.55
C MET A 47 -9.78 -3.64 -3.25
N LEU A 48 -10.06 -3.78 -4.55
CA LEU A 48 -10.73 -2.77 -5.38
C LEU A 48 -12.25 -2.98 -5.46
N SER A 49 -12.79 -4.01 -4.81
CA SER A 49 -14.22 -4.34 -4.80
C SER A 49 -14.79 -4.31 -3.39
N GLU A 50 -16.12 -4.26 -3.27
CA GLU A 50 -16.78 -4.35 -1.97
C GLU A 50 -16.56 -5.72 -1.31
N PRO A 51 -16.40 -5.76 0.03
CA PRO A 51 -16.46 -4.62 0.95
C PRO A 51 -15.12 -3.85 1.10
N HIS A 52 -14.02 -4.38 0.56
CA HIS A 52 -12.66 -3.90 0.85
C HIS A 52 -12.34 -2.51 0.31
N VAL A 53 -12.93 -2.14 -0.82
CA VAL A 53 -12.75 -0.83 -1.45
C VAL A 53 -13.13 0.33 -0.54
N MET A 54 -14.05 0.12 0.41
CA MET A 54 -14.44 1.14 1.39
C MET A 54 -13.26 1.55 2.27
N VAL A 55 -12.52 0.57 2.80
CA VAL A 55 -11.34 0.81 3.64
C VAL A 55 -10.21 1.47 2.83
N LEU A 56 -10.01 1.03 1.58
CA LEU A 56 -9.03 1.67 0.68
C LEU A 56 -9.38 3.15 0.44
N ALA A 57 -10.65 3.43 0.14
CA ALA A 57 -11.13 4.78 -0.12
C ALA A 57 -10.96 5.72 1.09
N GLU A 58 -11.25 5.23 2.31
CA GLU A 58 -11.02 6.00 3.54
C GLU A 58 -9.55 6.37 3.73
N LYS A 59 -8.63 5.40 3.57
CA LYS A 59 -7.20 5.66 3.70
C LYS A 59 -6.67 6.60 2.62
N LEU A 60 -7.17 6.48 1.39
CA LEU A 60 -6.80 7.39 0.30
C LEU A 60 -7.26 8.83 0.59
N LYS A 61 -8.51 9.01 1.05
CA LYS A 61 -9.02 10.34 1.45
C LYS A 61 -8.16 10.96 2.55
N PHE A 62 -7.77 10.18 3.55
CA PHE A 62 -6.86 10.65 4.60
C PHE A 62 -5.51 11.11 4.04
N CYS A 63 -4.90 10.32 3.15
CA CYS A 63 -3.60 10.65 2.55
C CYS A 63 -3.68 11.94 1.71
N LEU A 64 -4.73 12.11 0.91
CA LEU A 64 -4.94 13.32 0.12
C LEU A 64 -5.14 14.55 1.01
N ALA A 65 -5.95 14.44 2.07
CA ALA A 65 -6.13 15.52 3.03
C ALA A 65 -4.83 15.88 3.77
N LYS A 66 -4.00 14.89 4.10
CA LYS A 66 -2.67 15.10 4.70
C LYS A 66 -1.73 15.82 3.73
N ALA A 67 -1.68 15.39 2.48
CA ALA A 67 -0.84 16.01 1.45
C ALA A 67 -1.22 17.48 1.23
N TRP A 68 -2.51 17.78 1.04
CA TRP A 68 -2.99 19.15 0.87
C TRP A 68 -2.73 20.06 2.06
N LYS A 69 -2.78 19.53 3.30
CA LYS A 69 -2.46 20.32 4.49
C LYS A 69 -0.98 20.63 4.66
N THR A 70 -0.11 19.89 3.99
CA THR A 70 1.35 20.07 4.09
C THR A 70 1.85 21.16 3.12
N GLU A 71 0.99 21.63 2.21
CA GLU A 71 1.28 22.69 1.22
C GLU A 71 0.85 24.09 1.68
N LEU A 72 0.32 24.22 2.91
CA LEU A 72 -0.06 25.49 3.57
C LEU A 72 0.89 25.78 4.74
#